data_AF-A0A0F9QV93-F1
#
_entry.id   AF-A0A0F9QV93-F1
#
_cell.length_a   1.000
_cell.length_b   1.000
_cell.length_c   1.000
_cell.angle_alpha   90.00
_cell.angle_beta   90.00
_cell.angle_gamma   90.00
#
_symmetry.space_group_name_H-M   'P 1'
#
loop_
_entity.id
_entity.type
_entity.pdbx_description
1 polymer ?
#
loop_
_entity_poly.entity_id
_entity_poly.type
_entity_poly.pdbx_seq_one_letter_code
_entity_poly.pdbx_strand_id
1 'polypeptide(L)' 'IIKVNLMGKNKSPNDNRSNSKNPNNPASKALRDNRSNQKNPNNPKSQGKSKK' A
#
# COMPACT_ATOMS: atom_id res chain seq x y z
N ILE A 1 -32.90 -20.11 -11.06
CA ILE A 1 -31.98 -18.97 -11.19
C ILE A 1 -31.11 -18.92 -9.94
N ILE A 2 -29.84 -19.34 -10.02
CA ILE A 2 -28.93 -19.30 -8.87
C ILE A 2 -28.34 -17.88 -8.79
N LYS A 3 -28.84 -17.06 -7.86
CA LYS A 3 -28.19 -15.80 -7.47
C LYS A 3 -26.94 -16.15 -6.66
N VAL A 4 -25.80 -16.24 -7.32
CA VAL A 4 -24.49 -16.24 -6.64
C VAL A 4 -24.23 -14.83 -6.12
N ASN A 5 -24.72 -14.54 -4.92
CA ASN A 5 -24.33 -13.35 -4.19
C ASN A 5 -22.86 -13.53 -3.74
N LEU A 6 -21.90 -13.11 -4.56
CA LEU A 6 -20.50 -12.92 -4.17
C LEU A 6 -20.40 -11.67 -3.27
N MET A 7 -21.03 -11.71 -2.10
CA MET A 7 -20.87 -10.67 -1.10
C MET A 7 -19.67 -11.04 -0.25
N GLY A 8 -18.56 -10.35 -0.55
CA GLY A 8 -17.27 -10.32 0.14
C GLY A 8 -17.03 -11.43 1.16
N LYS A 9 -16.12 -12.36 0.84
CA LYS A 9 -15.40 -13.12 1.88
C LYS A 9 -14.91 -12.09 2.88
N ASN A 10 -15.50 -12.06 4.08
CA ASN A 10 -15.06 -11.19 5.17
C ASN A 10 -13.59 -11.52 5.38
N LYS A 11 -12.71 -10.69 4.83
CA LYS A 11 -11.27 -10.93 4.90
C LYS A 11 -10.93 -10.95 6.37
N SER A 12 -10.49 -12.10 6.85
CA SER A 12 -10.09 -12.21 8.23
C SER A 12 -8.97 -11.20 8.50
N PRO A 13 -8.76 -10.79 9.76
CA PRO A 13 -7.60 -9.98 10.11
C PRO A 13 -6.29 -10.59 9.58
N ASN A 14 -6.22 -11.92 9.52
CA ASN A 14 -5.08 -12.64 8.95
C ASN A 14 -4.95 -12.47 7.43
N ASP A 15 -6.05 -12.50 6.68
CA ASP A 15 -6.03 -12.27 5.22
C ASP A 15 -5.58 -10.86 4.88
N ASN A 16 -6.03 -9.86 5.67
CA ASN A 16 -5.61 -8.47 5.50
C ASN A 16 -4.13 -8.30 5.82
N ARG A 17 -3.66 -8.89 6.92
CA ARG A 17 -2.25 -8.86 7.30
C ARG A 17 -1.36 -9.54 6.26
N SER A 18 -1.75 -10.73 5.81
CA SER A 18 -1.03 -11.52 4.81
C SER A 18 -0.96 -10.78 3.48
N ASN A 19 -2.08 -10.19 3.03
CA ASN A 19 -2.10 -9.38 1.81
C ASN A 19 -1.20 -8.13 1.91
N SER A 20 -1.21 -7.44 3.06
CA SER A 20 -0.37 -6.26 3.30
C SER A 20 1.12 -6.59 3.36
N LYS A 21 1.48 -7.75 3.93
CA LYS A 21 2.86 -8.19 4.13
C LYS A 21 3.39 -9.13 3.03
N ASN A 22 2.58 -9.49 2.05
CA ASN A 22 3.02 -10.31 0.93
C ASN A 22 4.08 -9.57 0.11
N PRO A 23 5.33 -10.07 0.02
CA PRO A 23 6.41 -9.41 -0.73
C PRO A 23 6.15 -9.35 -2.24
N ASN A 24 5.31 -10.24 -2.76
CA ASN A 24 4.91 -10.29 -4.17
C ASN A 24 3.70 -9.39 -4.48
N ASN A 25 3.13 -8.72 -3.48
CA ASN A 25 2.04 -7.77 -3.71
C ASN A 25 2.61 -6.45 -4.27
N PRO A 26 2.18 -6.00 -5.47
CA PRO A 26 2.65 -4.74 -6.05
C PRO A 26 2.37 -3.52 -5.15
N ALA A 27 1.29 -3.55 -4.36
CA ALA A 27 1.01 -2.50 -3.38
C ALA A 27 2.09 -2.43 -2.28
N SER A 28 2.67 -3.56 -1.88
CA SER A 28 3.75 -3.60 -0.89
C SER A 28 5.02 -2.93 -1.41
N LYS A 29 5.36 -3.15 -2.70
CA LYS A 29 6.46 -2.45 -3.39
C LYS A 29 6.22 -0.94 -3.44
N ALA A 30 5.06 -0.51 -3.95
CA ALA A 30 4.73 0.91 -4.04
C ALA A 30 4.78 1.62 -2.67
N LEU A 31 4.31 0.96 -1.60
CA LEU A 31 4.39 1.50 -0.23
C LEU A 31 5.83 1.68 0.24
N ARG A 32 6.73 0.74 -0.09
CA ARG A 32 8.16 0.85 0.22
C ARG A 32 8.80 2.01 -0.54
N ASP A 33 8.55 2.13 -1.83
CA ASP A 33 9.11 3.19 -2.66
C ASP A 33 8.62 4.57 -2.21
N ASN A 34 7.32 4.69 -1.89
CA ASN A 34 6.76 5.92 -1.34
C ASN A 34 7.40 6.30 -0.01
N ARG A 35 7.63 5.33 0.88
CA ARG A 35 8.32 5.57 2.15
C ARG A 35 9.78 6.00 1.93
N SER A 36 10.49 5.33 1.03
CA SER A 36 11.87 5.69 0.67
C SER A 36 11.92 7.11 0.12
N ASN A 37 11.01 7.46 -0.80
CA ASN A 37 10.89 8.80 -1.36
C ASN A 37 10.57 9.85 -0.29
N GLN A 38 9.68 9.56 0.66
CA GLN A 38 9.36 10.47 1.77
C GLN A 38 10.53 10.69 2.73
N LYS A 39 11.42 9.71 2.87
CA LYS A 39 12.57 9.77 3.79
C LYS A 39 13.87 10.15 3.11
N ASN A 40 13.89 10.24 1.78
CA ASN A 40 15.05 10.66 1.02
C ASN A 40 15.14 12.19 1.01
N PRO A 41 16.11 12.80 1.73
CA PRO A 41 16.26 14.25 1.76
C PRO A 41 16.67 14.86 0.41
N ASN A 42 17.15 14.02 -0.53
CA ASN A 42 17.47 14.44 -1.89
C ASN A 42 16.28 14.29 -2.85
N ASN A 43 15.15 13.72 -2.40
CA ASN A 43 13.94 13.71 -3.21
C ASN A 43 13.31 15.11 -3.17
N PRO A 44 13.13 15.80 -4.31
CA PRO A 44 12.57 17.15 -4.34
C PRO A 44 11.17 17.25 -3.71
N LYS A 45 10.40 16.16 -3.71
CA LYS A 45 9.09 16.11 -3.03
C LYS A 45 9.21 16.01 -1.50
N SER A 46 10.33 15.52 -0.97
CA SER A 46 10.61 15.41 0.47
C SER A 46 11.20 16.69 1.05
N GLN A 47 11.84 17.54 0.24
CA GLN A 47 12.55 18.73 0.71
C GLN A 47 11.63 19.82 1.29
N GLY A 48 10.31 19.60 1.26
CA GLY A 48 9.32 20.64 1.51
C GLY A 48 9.49 21.75 0.47
N LYS A 49 8.47 22.56 0.26
CA LYS A 49 8.75 23.85 -0.35
C LYS A 49 9.58 24.60 0.69
N SER A 50 10.90 24.66 0.55
CA SER A 50 11.66 25.74 1.15
C SER A 50 11.09 27.01 0.51
N LYS A 51 10.06 27.59 1.12
CA LYS A 51 9.61 28.93 0.80
C LYS A 51 10.81 29.82 1.09
N LYS A 52 11.54 30.18 0.04
CA LYS A 52 12.32 31.40 0.01
C LYS A 52 11.34 32.55 -0.23
#